data_AF-X1DK55-F1
#
_entry.id   AF-X1DK55-F1
#
_cell.length_a   1.000
_cell.length_b   1.000
_cell.length_c   1.000
_cell.angle_alpha   90.00
_cell.angle_beta   90.00
_cell.angle_gamma   90.00
#
_symmetry.space_group_name_H-M   'P 1'
#
loop_
_entity.id
_entity.type
_entity.pdbx_description
1 polymer ?
#
loop_
_entity_poly.entity_id
_entity_poly.type
_entity_poly.pdbx_seq_one_letter_code
_entity_poly.pdbx_strand_id
1 'polypeptide(L)'
;ERTAMPDIDIDIQDERRSEVINYVRRKYGKENVAQIITFGTMAARGAVRDVGRVLGIPYSKVDRIAKLISFNRSLKTAIEESTELKELVKEDPDIKNLFEIAQSIEGLTRHASTHAAGVVIAPDKLTHYTPLYRTPKNEMTTQYEMHSLEAIGLLKIDFLGLKTLNVIQDTLEIIKQRKGEEVDLDRISLEDEKTYRLLSAGETLGVFQLESRGMQDLLKKLRPAKTEDLIAVLALYRPGPLHSRMVDDFIKRKHGQSKV
;
A
#
# COMPACT_ATOMS: atom_id res chain seq x y z
N GLU A 1 -18.53 15.46 -19.02
CA GLU A 1 -17.87 14.14 -19.20
C GLU A 1 -16.38 14.28 -18.89
N ARG A 2 -15.75 13.26 -18.28
CA ARG A 2 -14.30 13.26 -18.01
C ARG A 2 -13.57 12.65 -19.22
N THR A 3 -12.59 13.36 -19.76
CA THR A 3 -11.76 12.96 -20.90
C THR A 3 -10.45 12.27 -20.47
N ALA A 4 -10.38 11.75 -19.24
CA ALA A 4 -9.18 11.10 -18.72
C ALA A 4 -9.06 9.67 -19.25
N MET A 5 -7.83 9.18 -19.39
CA MET A 5 -7.55 7.79 -19.74
C MET A 5 -8.06 6.88 -18.61
N PRO A 6 -8.65 5.70 -18.92
CA PRO A 6 -9.03 4.75 -17.88
C PRO A 6 -7.79 4.21 -17.16
N ASP A 7 -7.83 4.24 -15.83
CA ASP A 7 -6.82 3.60 -14.98
C ASP A 7 -7.32 2.19 -14.64
N ILE A 8 -6.59 1.16 -15.08
CA ILE A 8 -6.97 -0.24 -14.91
C ILE A 8 -5.89 -0.95 -14.09
N ASP A 9 -6.30 -1.38 -12.91
CA ASP A 9 -5.51 -2.15 -11.96
C ASP A 9 -5.92 -3.62 -12.03
N ILE A 10 -4.93 -4.52 -12.14
CA ILE A 10 -5.16 -5.96 -12.24
C ILE A 10 -4.40 -6.67 -11.13
N ASP A 11 -5.14 -7.28 -10.21
CA ASP A 11 -4.59 -8.15 -9.17
C ASP A 11 -4.26 -9.53 -9.75
N ILE A 12 -3.03 -9.99 -9.50
CA ILE A 12 -2.53 -11.30 -9.91
C ILE A 12 -1.71 -11.94 -8.78
N GLN A 13 -1.49 -13.24 -8.88
CA GLN A 13 -0.59 -13.95 -7.96
C GLN A 13 0.80 -13.30 -7.99
N ASP A 14 1.32 -12.97 -6.81
CA ASP A 14 2.57 -12.24 -6.64
C ASP A 14 3.74 -12.96 -7.35
N GLU A 15 3.78 -14.29 -7.21
CA GLU A 15 4.84 -15.14 -7.79
C GLU A 15 4.76 -15.22 -9.31
N ARG A 16 3.56 -15.06 -9.88
CA ARG A 16 3.31 -15.17 -11.32
C ARG A 16 3.23 -13.82 -12.01
N ARG A 17 3.40 -12.72 -11.28
CA ARG A 17 3.41 -11.36 -11.83
C ARG A 17 4.39 -11.20 -12.98
N SER A 18 5.59 -11.74 -12.82
CA SER A 18 6.63 -11.70 -13.85
C SER A 18 6.22 -12.42 -15.14
N GLU A 19 5.41 -13.48 -15.07
CA GLU A 19 4.90 -14.19 -16.25
C GLU A 19 3.99 -13.30 -17.09
N VAL A 20 3.09 -12.56 -16.44
CA VAL A 20 2.15 -11.64 -17.08
C VAL A 20 2.90 -10.49 -17.75
N ILE A 21 3.85 -9.86 -17.05
CA ILE A 21 4.68 -8.80 -17.61
C ILE A 21 5.47 -9.32 -18.82
N ASN A 22 6.05 -10.50 -18.73
CA ASN A 22 6.78 -11.11 -19.85
C ASN A 22 5.85 -11.44 -21.03
N TYR A 23 4.61 -11.87 -20.78
CA TYR A 23 3.61 -12.04 -21.83
C TYR A 23 3.30 -10.72 -22.55
N VAL A 24 3.05 -9.64 -21.79
CA VAL A 24 2.79 -8.30 -22.35
C VAL A 24 3.97 -7.83 -23.20
N ARG A 25 5.21 -8.01 -22.72
CA ARG A 25 6.43 -7.68 -23.48
C ARG A 25 6.57 -8.48 -24.76
N ARG A 26 6.22 -9.77 -24.76
CA ARG A 26 6.23 -10.59 -25.98
C ARG A 26 5.14 -10.17 -26.96
N LYS A 27 3.95 -9.82 -26.45
CA LYS A 27 2.77 -9.47 -27.26
C LYS A 27 2.92 -8.12 -27.95
N TYR A 28 3.39 -7.10 -27.23
CA TYR A 28 3.45 -5.72 -27.73
C TYR A 28 4.84 -5.26 -28.13
N GLY A 29 5.86 -6.11 -27.97
CA GLY A 29 7.25 -5.80 -28.31
C GLY A 29 8.08 -5.37 -27.08
N LYS A 30 9.28 -5.94 -26.97
CA LYS A 30 10.18 -5.72 -25.82
C LYS A 30 10.63 -4.26 -25.67
N GLU A 31 10.68 -3.51 -26.78
CA GLU A 31 11.08 -2.09 -26.80
C GLU A 31 9.93 -1.13 -26.51
N ASN A 32 8.69 -1.62 -26.55
CA ASN A 32 7.46 -0.82 -26.38
C ASN A 32 6.92 -0.90 -24.95
N VAL A 33 7.48 -1.80 -24.12
CA VAL A 33 6.99 -2.12 -22.77
C VAL A 33 8.14 -2.05 -21.76
N ALA A 34 7.94 -1.25 -20.70
CA ALA A 34 8.88 -1.14 -19.59
C ALA A 34 8.14 -0.99 -18.26
N GLN A 35 8.81 -1.29 -17.16
CA GLN A 35 8.28 -0.95 -15.84
C GLN A 35 8.41 0.56 -15.61
N ILE A 36 7.58 1.11 -14.75
CA ILE A 36 7.64 2.53 -14.39
C ILE A 36 8.68 2.73 -13.29
N ILE A 37 9.48 3.79 -13.38
CA ILE A 37 10.42 4.15 -12.30
C ILE A 37 9.67 4.83 -11.15
N THR A 38 10.14 4.59 -9.94
CA THR A 38 9.78 5.36 -8.76
C THR A 38 11.02 5.93 -8.11
N PHE A 39 10.84 6.97 -7.31
CA PHE A 39 11.92 7.62 -6.60
C PHE A 39 11.69 7.47 -5.11
N GLY A 40 12.63 6.83 -4.42
CA GLY A 40 12.66 6.86 -2.97
C GLY A 40 13.06 8.26 -2.50
N THR A 41 12.24 8.91 -1.69
CA THR A 41 12.54 10.24 -1.13
C THR A 41 13.05 10.16 0.30
N MET A 42 13.68 11.24 0.76
CA MET A 42 14.16 11.40 2.12
C MET A 42 12.98 11.69 3.06
N ALA A 43 12.30 10.64 3.52
CA ALA A 43 11.26 10.76 4.55
C ALA A 43 11.87 11.25 5.88
N ALA A 44 11.10 12.00 6.67
CA ALA A 44 11.52 12.65 7.93
C ALA A 44 12.44 11.78 8.81
N ARG A 45 11.99 10.57 9.15
CA ARG A 45 12.77 9.61 9.98
C ARG A 45 14.06 9.15 9.30
N GLY A 46 14.02 8.97 7.99
CA GLY A 46 15.19 8.58 7.18
C GLY A 46 16.21 9.71 7.11
N ALA A 47 15.75 10.96 6.89
CA ALA A 47 16.59 12.14 6.88
C ALA A 47 17.34 12.33 8.20
N VAL A 48 16.65 12.24 9.34
CA VAL A 48 17.27 12.29 10.68
C VAL A 48 18.32 11.20 10.87
N ARG A 49 18.03 9.97 10.45
CA ARG A 49 18.97 8.84 10.56
C ARG A 49 20.23 9.02 9.72
N ASP A 50 20.07 9.45 8.48
CA ASP A 50 21.19 9.61 7.56
C ASP A 50 22.06 10.81 7.94
N VAL A 51 21.46 11.95 8.31
CA VAL A 51 22.21 13.12 8.82
C VAL A 51 22.93 12.78 10.11
N GLY A 52 22.26 12.13 11.06
CA GLY A 52 22.88 11.75 12.33
C GLY A 52 24.07 10.81 12.14
N ARG A 53 24.02 9.90 11.16
CA ARG A 53 25.16 9.06 10.78
C ARG A 53 26.35 9.89 10.27
N VAL A 54 26.09 10.87 9.41
CA VAL A 54 27.14 11.74 8.84
C VAL A 54 27.77 12.63 9.91
N LEU A 55 26.97 13.13 10.85
CA LEU A 55 27.44 13.94 11.98
C LEU A 55 28.15 13.13 13.08
N GLY A 56 28.25 11.80 12.94
CA GLY A 56 28.90 10.94 13.93
C GLY A 56 28.13 10.75 15.23
N ILE A 57 26.83 11.06 15.25
CA ILE A 57 25.98 10.88 16.43
C ILE A 57 25.72 9.39 16.63
N PRO A 58 25.82 8.86 17.88
CA PRO A 58 25.56 7.45 18.15
C PRO A 58 24.20 6.98 17.62
N TYR A 59 24.19 5.86 16.89
CA TYR A 59 22.98 5.34 16.23
C TYR A 59 21.80 5.16 17.19
N SER A 60 22.05 4.71 18.42
CA SER A 60 21.02 4.54 19.45
C SER A 60 20.32 5.86 19.80
N LYS A 61 21.08 6.96 19.89
CA LYS A 61 20.55 8.31 20.14
C LYS A 61 19.71 8.78 18.95
N VAL A 62 20.23 8.62 17.73
CA VAL A 62 19.55 9.02 16.50
C VAL A 62 18.26 8.23 16.28
N ASP A 63 18.28 6.90 16.51
CA ASP A 63 17.08 6.06 16.35
C ASP A 63 16.01 6.39 17.38
N ARG A 64 16.39 6.72 18.63
CA ARG A 64 15.45 7.20 19.66
C ARG A 64 14.74 8.47 19.19
N ILE A 65 15.50 9.45 18.70
CA ILE A 65 14.96 10.72 18.20
C ILE A 65 14.06 10.49 16.98
N ALA A 66 14.49 9.64 16.04
CA ALA A 66 13.71 9.34 14.84
C ALA A 66 12.36 8.67 15.16
N LYS A 67 12.26 7.91 16.25
CA LYS A 67 11.01 7.27 16.69
C LYS A 67 9.99 8.26 17.26
N LEU A 68 10.43 9.41 17.76
CA LEU A 68 9.56 10.48 18.26
C LEU A 68 8.79 11.19 17.14
N ILE A 69 9.26 11.08 15.90
CA ILE A 69 8.59 11.64 14.73
C ILE A 69 7.41 10.75 14.36
N SER A 70 6.19 11.28 14.40
CA SER A 70 4.98 10.57 13.97
C SER A 70 5.05 10.13 12.49
N PHE A 71 4.37 9.03 12.16
CA PHE A 71 4.31 8.55 10.78
C PHE A 71 3.64 9.58 9.87
N ASN A 72 4.16 9.76 8.64
CA ASN A 72 3.67 10.74 7.66
C ASN A 72 3.59 12.20 8.15
N ARG A 73 4.46 12.60 9.07
CA ARG A 73 4.65 14.01 9.45
C ARG A 73 5.97 14.54 8.91
N SER A 74 5.96 15.81 8.51
CA SER A 74 7.19 16.55 8.19
C SER A 74 8.01 16.77 9.47
N LEU A 75 9.31 16.99 9.33
CA LEU A 75 10.17 17.32 10.48
C LEU A 75 9.70 18.59 11.20
N LYS A 76 9.26 19.59 10.45
CA LYS A 76 8.73 20.84 11.01
C LYS A 76 7.50 20.56 11.88
N THR A 77 6.51 19.86 11.34
CA THR A 77 5.28 19.51 12.07
C THR A 77 5.58 18.61 13.26
N ALA A 78 6.51 17.65 13.12
CA ALA A 78 6.89 16.76 14.22
C ALA A 78 7.48 17.52 15.40
N ILE A 79 8.32 18.53 15.15
CA ILE A 79 8.81 19.42 16.21
C ILE A 79 7.64 20.20 16.80
N GLU A 80 6.73 20.75 15.99
CA GLU A 80 5.58 21.53 16.49
C GLU A 80 4.62 20.70 17.37
N GLU A 81 4.43 19.42 17.06
CA GLU A 81 3.51 18.51 17.76
C GLU A 81 4.12 17.86 19.01
N SER A 82 5.44 17.64 19.06
CA SER A 82 6.11 16.91 20.15
C SER A 82 6.89 17.83 21.08
N THR A 83 6.42 17.96 22.33
CA THR A 83 7.12 18.72 23.38
C THR A 83 8.54 18.19 23.61
N GLU A 84 8.72 16.87 23.63
CA GLU A 84 10.03 16.24 23.81
C GLU A 84 11.00 16.61 22.67
N LEU A 85 10.53 16.63 21.41
CA LEU A 85 11.38 17.05 20.28
C LEU A 85 11.75 18.53 20.37
N LYS A 86 10.83 19.41 20.80
CA LYS A 86 11.13 20.83 21.00
C LYS A 86 12.21 21.04 22.04
N GLU A 87 12.12 20.34 23.17
CA GLU A 87 13.08 20.42 24.26
C GLU A 87 14.45 19.91 23.80
N LEU A 88 14.52 18.74 23.16
CA LEU A 88 15.77 18.19 22.63
C LEU A 88 16.46 19.12 21.62
N VAL A 89 15.70 19.71 20.70
CA VAL A 89 16.22 20.67 19.71
C VAL A 89 16.67 21.98 20.37
N LYS A 90 16.08 22.37 21.51
CA LYS A 90 16.45 23.58 22.24
C LYS A 90 17.68 23.39 23.12
N GLU A 91 17.81 22.24 23.76
CA GLU A 91 18.84 21.96 24.77
C GLU A 91 20.15 21.42 24.18
N ASP A 92 20.09 20.65 23.10
CA ASP A 92 21.24 19.98 22.52
C ASP A 92 21.64 20.60 21.17
N PRO A 93 22.77 21.33 21.09
CA PRO A 93 23.24 21.95 19.85
C PRO A 93 23.48 20.97 18.71
N ASP A 94 23.91 19.74 19.00
CA ASP A 94 24.14 18.72 17.98
C ASP A 94 22.82 18.25 17.37
N ILE A 95 21.78 18.13 18.19
CA ILE A 95 20.43 17.79 17.73
C ILE A 95 19.80 18.94 16.97
N LYS A 96 20.02 20.18 17.39
CA LYS A 96 19.59 21.35 16.63
C LYS A 96 20.18 21.36 15.23
N ASN A 97 21.51 21.22 15.13
CA ASN A 97 22.21 21.15 13.84
C ASN A 97 21.73 19.97 12.98
N LEU A 98 21.52 18.81 13.60
CA LEU A 98 20.94 17.64 12.93
C LEU A 98 19.59 17.97 12.28
N PHE A 99 18.68 18.62 13.01
CA PHE A 99 17.34 18.91 12.49
C PHE A 99 17.35 20.01 11.43
N GLU A 100 18.22 21.02 11.55
CA GLU A 100 18.39 22.06 10.53
C GLU A 100 18.84 21.45 9.19
N ILE A 101 19.85 20.58 9.22
CA ILE A 101 20.32 19.88 8.02
C ILE A 101 19.24 18.91 7.51
N ALA A 102 18.63 18.11 8.39
CA ALA A 102 17.62 17.13 8.00
C ALA A 102 16.39 17.77 7.36
N GLN A 103 15.96 18.94 7.83
CA GLN A 103 14.87 19.72 7.22
C GLN A 103 15.24 20.21 5.81
N SER A 104 16.50 20.59 5.58
CA SER A 104 16.95 21.07 4.26
C SER A 104 16.94 19.97 3.18
N ILE A 105 17.03 18.70 3.58
CA ILE A 105 17.06 17.54 2.67
C ILE A 105 15.78 16.70 2.70
N GLU A 106 14.83 17.02 3.58
CA GLU A 106 13.55 16.32 3.65
C GLU A 106 12.80 16.42 2.31
N GLY A 107 12.28 15.28 1.85
CA GLY A 107 11.55 15.20 0.57
C GLY A 107 12.43 15.15 -0.67
N LEU A 108 13.75 15.38 -0.58
CA LEU A 108 14.65 15.22 -1.72
C LEU A 108 14.69 13.78 -2.21
N THR A 109 14.91 13.61 -3.52
CA THR A 109 15.07 12.28 -4.13
C THR A 109 16.38 11.64 -3.71
N ARG A 110 16.32 10.39 -3.28
CA ARG A 110 17.47 9.63 -2.76
C ARG A 110 18.01 8.60 -3.75
N HIS A 111 17.13 7.78 -4.32
CA HIS A 111 17.52 6.71 -5.24
C HIS A 111 16.38 6.35 -6.19
N ALA A 112 16.76 5.84 -7.36
CA ALA A 112 15.86 5.21 -8.30
C ALA A 112 15.41 3.84 -7.78
N SER A 113 14.14 3.54 -7.94
CA SER A 113 13.51 2.25 -7.67
C SER A 113 12.55 1.89 -8.79
N THR A 114 12.05 0.65 -8.80
CA THR A 114 11.02 0.20 -9.76
C THR A 114 9.66 0.32 -9.09
N HIS A 115 8.65 0.79 -9.82
CA HIS A 115 7.27 0.76 -9.38
C HIS A 115 6.82 -0.69 -9.15
N ALA A 116 6.20 -0.95 -8.01
CA ALA A 116 5.82 -2.32 -7.63
C ALA A 116 4.75 -2.95 -8.54
N ALA A 117 3.92 -2.13 -9.18
CA ALA A 117 2.82 -2.58 -10.04
C ALA A 117 2.92 -2.10 -11.51
N GLY A 118 3.02 -0.79 -11.70
CA GLY A 118 3.05 -0.08 -13.00
C GLY A 118 4.02 -0.54 -14.07
N VAL A 119 3.41 -0.79 -15.22
CA VAL A 119 4.01 -1.03 -16.52
C VAL A 119 3.45 -0.01 -17.49
N VAL A 120 4.32 0.52 -18.35
CA VAL A 120 3.92 1.38 -19.45
C VAL A 120 3.94 0.60 -20.76
N ILE A 121 2.95 0.85 -21.62
CA ILE A 121 2.85 0.27 -22.96
C ILE A 121 2.71 1.42 -23.97
N ALA A 122 3.67 1.53 -24.88
CA ALA A 122 3.68 2.52 -25.95
C ALA A 122 3.29 1.88 -27.30
N PRO A 123 2.73 2.66 -28.25
CA PRO A 123 2.41 2.17 -29.59
C PRO A 123 3.67 1.91 -30.46
N ASP A 124 4.80 2.52 -30.09
CA ASP A 124 6.11 2.37 -30.73
C ASP A 124 7.20 2.33 -29.65
N LYS A 125 8.48 2.29 -30.03
CA LYS A 125 9.62 2.24 -29.11
C LYS A 125 9.50 3.31 -28.03
N LEU A 126 9.65 2.89 -26.77
CA LEU A 126 9.54 3.79 -25.62
C LEU A 126 10.50 4.97 -25.70
N THR A 127 11.67 4.79 -26.32
CA THR A 127 12.68 5.83 -26.51
C THR A 127 12.22 7.00 -27.38
N HIS A 128 11.13 6.87 -28.14
CA HIS A 128 10.50 8.00 -28.84
C HIS A 128 9.71 8.92 -27.89
N TYR A 129 9.37 8.44 -26.69
CA TYR A 129 8.47 9.12 -25.75
C TYR A 129 9.15 9.44 -24.41
N THR A 130 9.98 8.53 -23.89
CA THR A 130 10.63 8.67 -22.58
C THR A 130 12.02 8.02 -22.59
N PRO A 131 13.03 8.63 -21.93
CA PRO A 131 14.30 7.97 -21.73
C PRO A 131 14.13 6.76 -20.79
N LEU A 132 15.02 5.78 -20.93
CA LEU A 132 14.98 4.55 -20.15
C LEU A 132 16.13 4.50 -19.14
N TYR A 133 15.90 3.78 -18.05
CA TYR A 133 16.90 3.48 -17.02
C TYR A 133 17.02 1.97 -16.85
N ARG A 134 18.24 1.49 -16.71
CA ARG A 134 18.52 0.09 -16.41
C ARG A 134 18.85 -0.03 -14.93
N THR A 135 18.01 -0.73 -14.19
CA THR A 135 18.22 -0.92 -12.75
C THR A 135 19.43 -1.83 -12.48
N PRO A 136 19.99 -1.84 -11.26
CA PRO A 136 21.03 -2.78 -10.87
C PRO A 136 20.64 -4.26 -11.02
N LYS A 137 19.34 -4.56 -11.03
CA LYS A 137 18.78 -5.90 -11.30
C LYS A 137 18.62 -6.20 -12.79
N ASN A 138 19.17 -5.35 -13.67
CA ASN A 138 19.10 -5.45 -15.12
C ASN A 138 17.68 -5.32 -15.70
N GLU A 139 16.76 -4.71 -14.95
CA GLU A 139 15.39 -4.42 -15.41
C GLU A 139 15.36 -3.08 -16.15
N MET A 140 14.56 -3.00 -17.21
CA MET A 140 14.34 -1.74 -17.92
C MET A 140 13.15 -1.01 -17.31
N THR A 141 13.38 0.23 -16.88
CA THR A 141 12.34 1.16 -16.43
C THR A 141 12.33 2.40 -17.30
N THR A 142 11.25 3.18 -17.23
CA THR A 142 11.24 4.57 -17.69
C THR A 142 12.18 5.43 -16.83
N GLN A 143 12.47 6.66 -17.24
CA GLN A 143 13.07 7.69 -16.38
C GLN A 143 12.03 8.69 -15.88
N TYR A 144 10.92 8.83 -16.59
CA TYR A 144 9.75 9.57 -16.11
C TYR A 144 8.94 8.70 -15.15
N GLU A 145 8.58 9.31 -14.02
CA GLU A 145 7.66 8.71 -13.06
C GLU A 145 6.22 8.72 -13.60
N MET A 146 5.32 8.03 -12.88
CA MET A 146 3.93 7.79 -13.25
C MET A 146 3.18 9.01 -13.79
N HIS A 147 3.15 10.13 -13.07
CA HIS A 147 2.42 11.35 -13.46
C HIS A 147 3.01 12.00 -14.71
N SER A 148 4.34 11.99 -14.84
CA SER A 148 5.02 12.50 -16.03
C SER A 148 4.73 11.65 -17.26
N LEU A 149 4.60 10.33 -17.11
CA LEU A 149 4.19 9.42 -18.20
C LEU A 149 2.73 9.63 -18.59
N GLU A 150 1.85 9.81 -17.61
CA GLU A 150 0.43 10.10 -17.82
C GLU A 150 0.26 11.45 -18.55
N ALA A 151 1.03 12.47 -18.15
CA ALA A 151 1.00 13.80 -18.77
C ALA A 151 1.42 13.80 -20.25
N ILE A 152 2.27 12.86 -20.66
CA ILE A 152 2.66 12.67 -22.07
C ILE A 152 1.76 11.65 -22.81
N GLY A 153 0.70 11.18 -22.16
CA GLY A 153 -0.33 10.34 -22.77
C GLY A 153 0.03 8.87 -22.99
N LEU A 154 1.01 8.34 -22.24
CA LEU A 154 1.34 6.92 -22.32
C LEU A 154 0.39 6.08 -21.47
N LEU A 155 0.00 4.91 -22.01
CA LEU A 155 -0.86 3.97 -21.31
C LEU A 155 -0.13 3.33 -20.12
N LYS A 156 -0.66 3.56 -18.92
CA LYS A 156 -0.27 2.87 -17.67
C LYS A 156 -1.19 1.67 -17.44
N ILE A 157 -0.61 0.55 -17.03
CA ILE A 157 -1.34 -0.58 -16.46
C ILE A 157 -0.62 -1.03 -15.19
N ASP A 158 -1.35 -1.17 -14.09
CA ASP A 158 -0.81 -1.69 -12.84
C ASP A 158 -1.10 -3.18 -12.73
N PHE A 159 -0.04 -3.99 -12.67
CA PHE A 159 -0.12 -5.41 -12.33
C PHE A 159 0.26 -5.58 -10.86
N LEU A 160 -0.74 -5.74 -9.98
CA LEU A 160 -0.54 -5.84 -8.55
C LEU A 160 -0.30 -7.29 -8.15
N GLY A 161 0.84 -7.56 -7.52
CA GLY A 161 1.11 -8.86 -6.90
C GLY A 161 0.39 -8.97 -5.57
N LEU A 162 -0.68 -9.78 -5.51
CA LEU A 162 -1.49 -9.95 -4.31
C LEU A 162 -1.22 -11.31 -3.66
N LYS A 163 -0.52 -11.30 -2.52
CA LYS A 163 -0.17 -12.51 -1.76
C LYS A 163 -1.38 -13.37 -1.36
N THR A 164 -2.54 -12.74 -1.14
CA THR A 164 -3.80 -13.44 -0.86
C THR A 164 -4.13 -14.45 -1.97
N LEU A 165 -3.85 -14.14 -3.23
CA LEU A 165 -4.10 -15.04 -4.36
C LEU A 165 -3.15 -16.25 -4.35
N ASN A 166 -1.92 -16.10 -3.83
CA ASN A 166 -1.01 -17.23 -3.64
C ASN A 166 -1.56 -18.15 -2.53
N VAL A 167 -1.96 -17.57 -1.39
CA VAL A 167 -2.52 -18.34 -0.26
C VAL A 167 -3.76 -19.12 -0.68
N ILE A 168 -4.65 -18.51 -1.48
CA ILE A 168 -5.83 -19.19 -2.02
C ILE A 168 -5.41 -20.37 -2.90
N GLN A 169 -4.46 -20.18 -3.81
CA GLN A 169 -3.98 -21.25 -4.69
C GLN A 169 -3.36 -22.42 -3.92
N ASP A 170 -2.46 -22.14 -2.98
CA ASP A 170 -1.85 -23.15 -2.11
C ASP A 170 -2.94 -23.93 -1.34
N THR A 171 -3.96 -23.22 -0.86
CA THR A 171 -5.10 -23.82 -0.17
C THR A 171 -5.88 -24.77 -1.08
N LEU A 172 -6.17 -24.36 -2.33
CA LEU A 172 -6.85 -25.21 -3.32
C LEU A 172 -6.04 -26.46 -3.64
N GLU A 173 -4.73 -26.33 -3.82
CA GLU A 173 -3.83 -27.45 -4.08
C GLU A 173 -3.81 -28.45 -2.91
N ILE A 174 -3.75 -27.96 -1.68
CA ILE A 174 -3.81 -28.79 -0.47
C ILE A 174 -5.16 -29.51 -0.36
N ILE A 175 -6.28 -28.84 -0.65
CA ILE A 175 -7.61 -29.46 -0.64
C ILE A 175 -7.66 -30.59 -1.67
N LYS A 176 -7.21 -30.35 -2.90
CA LYS A 176 -7.16 -31.36 -3.96
C LYS A 176 -6.29 -32.55 -3.57
N GLN A 177 -5.10 -32.32 -3.02
CA GLN A 177 -4.18 -33.38 -2.61
C GLN A 177 -4.72 -34.22 -1.44
N ARG A 178 -5.39 -33.59 -0.46
CA ARG A 178 -5.83 -34.27 0.77
C ARG A 178 -7.21 -34.90 0.67
N LYS A 179 -8.11 -34.29 -0.11
CA LYS A 179 -9.52 -34.71 -0.21
C LYS A 179 -9.91 -35.22 -1.58
N GLY A 180 -9.09 -35.00 -2.61
CA GLY A 180 -9.47 -35.28 -4.01
C GLY A 180 -10.55 -34.35 -4.55
N GLU A 181 -10.88 -33.27 -3.81
CA GLU A 181 -11.91 -32.30 -4.17
C GLU A 181 -11.29 -31.16 -4.99
N GLU A 182 -11.90 -30.83 -6.13
CA GLU A 182 -11.59 -29.60 -6.87
C GLU A 182 -12.62 -28.54 -6.50
N VAL A 183 -12.14 -27.42 -5.94
CA VAL A 183 -12.99 -26.30 -5.54
C VAL A 183 -12.96 -25.24 -6.63
N ASP A 184 -14.13 -24.92 -7.17
CA ASP A 184 -14.33 -23.82 -8.12
C ASP A 184 -14.71 -22.54 -7.33
N LEU A 185 -13.80 -21.56 -7.31
CA LEU A 185 -13.99 -20.30 -6.59
C LEU A 185 -15.20 -19.51 -7.09
N ASP A 186 -15.51 -19.57 -8.39
CA ASP A 186 -16.60 -18.82 -9.02
C ASP A 186 -17.99 -19.38 -8.62
N ARG A 187 -18.01 -20.56 -7.97
CA ARG A 187 -19.23 -21.25 -7.56
C ARG A 187 -19.42 -21.33 -6.04
N ILE A 188 -18.54 -20.70 -5.26
CA ILE A 188 -18.66 -20.68 -3.80
C ILE A 188 -19.91 -19.89 -3.42
N SER A 189 -20.73 -20.48 -2.53
CA SER A 189 -21.92 -19.80 -2.00
C SER A 189 -21.51 -18.61 -1.13
N LEU A 190 -22.13 -17.45 -1.39
CA LEU A 190 -21.96 -16.24 -0.58
C LEU A 190 -22.84 -16.23 0.67
N GLU A 191 -23.61 -17.28 0.93
CA GLU A 191 -24.55 -17.40 2.05
C GLU A 191 -24.12 -18.44 3.09
N ASP A 192 -22.84 -18.84 3.10
CA ASP A 192 -22.35 -19.87 4.03
C ASP A 192 -22.39 -19.41 5.50
N GLU A 193 -23.28 -20.03 6.27
CA GLU A 193 -23.51 -19.66 7.68
C GLU A 193 -22.25 -19.87 8.55
N LYS A 194 -21.44 -20.88 8.25
CA LYS A 194 -20.22 -21.17 9.02
C LYS A 194 -19.19 -20.04 8.87
N THR A 195 -19.05 -19.51 7.65
CA THR A 195 -18.21 -18.35 7.36
C THR A 195 -18.68 -17.14 8.16
N TYR A 196 -19.98 -16.82 8.14
CA TYR A 196 -20.50 -15.67 8.90
C TYR A 196 -20.43 -15.84 10.42
N ARG A 197 -20.53 -17.06 10.95
CA ARG A 197 -20.29 -17.30 12.39
C ARG A 197 -18.84 -16.99 12.77
N LEU A 198 -17.86 -17.46 12.01
CA LEU A 198 -16.44 -17.18 12.23
C LEU A 198 -16.16 -15.67 12.19
N LEU A 199 -16.70 -14.98 11.18
CA LEU A 199 -16.57 -13.53 11.05
C LEU A 199 -17.24 -12.79 12.23
N SER A 200 -18.44 -13.22 12.64
CA SER A 200 -19.17 -12.64 13.78
C SER A 200 -18.50 -12.89 15.13
N ALA A 201 -17.70 -13.96 15.26
CA ALA A 201 -16.87 -14.21 16.43
C ALA A 201 -15.60 -13.34 16.45
N GLY A 202 -15.29 -12.64 15.34
CA GLY A 202 -14.06 -11.88 15.17
C GLY A 202 -12.82 -12.76 15.08
N GLU A 203 -12.97 -14.03 14.66
CA GLU A 203 -11.90 -15.01 14.50
C GLU A 203 -11.22 -14.84 13.12
N THR A 204 -10.81 -13.62 12.79
CA THR A 204 -10.41 -13.22 11.42
C THR A 204 -8.90 -13.14 11.22
N LEU A 205 -8.10 -13.84 12.03
CA LEU A 205 -6.67 -13.93 11.80
C LEU A 205 -6.41 -14.67 10.47
N GLY A 206 -5.66 -14.05 9.57
CA GLY A 206 -5.44 -14.58 8.21
C GLY A 206 -6.62 -14.37 7.24
N VAL A 207 -7.65 -13.62 7.62
CA VAL A 207 -8.74 -13.22 6.72
C VAL A 207 -8.40 -11.86 6.11
N PHE A 208 -8.17 -11.84 4.79
CA PHE A 208 -7.75 -10.65 4.06
C PHE A 208 -8.61 -9.41 4.39
N GLN A 209 -7.95 -8.27 4.62
CA GLN A 209 -8.53 -6.97 5.03
C GLN A 209 -9.18 -6.91 6.42
N LEU A 210 -9.38 -8.05 7.10
CA LEU A 210 -10.18 -8.13 8.33
C LEU A 210 -9.38 -8.47 9.60
N GLU A 211 -8.04 -8.40 9.55
CA GLU A 211 -7.17 -8.95 10.60
C GLU A 211 -6.92 -8.02 11.80
N SER A 212 -7.14 -6.70 11.65
CA SER A 212 -6.78 -5.74 12.70
C SER A 212 -7.67 -5.92 13.93
N ARG A 213 -7.12 -5.68 15.14
CA ARG A 213 -7.88 -5.82 16.40
C ARG A 213 -9.16 -4.97 16.41
N GLY A 214 -9.07 -3.72 15.97
CA GLY A 214 -10.26 -2.86 15.93
C GLY A 214 -11.28 -3.30 14.88
N MET A 215 -10.84 -3.95 13.80
CA MET A 215 -11.75 -4.57 12.83
C MET A 215 -12.44 -5.81 13.43
N GLN A 216 -11.69 -6.67 14.14
CA GLN A 216 -12.25 -7.81 14.86
C GLN A 216 -13.33 -7.39 15.87
N ASP A 217 -13.07 -6.33 16.63
CA ASP A 217 -14.03 -5.77 17.58
C ASP A 217 -15.26 -5.19 16.88
N LEU A 218 -15.08 -4.56 15.71
CA LEU A 218 -16.19 -4.08 14.89
C LEU A 218 -17.06 -5.24 14.39
N LEU A 219 -16.46 -6.31 13.87
CA LEU A 219 -17.17 -7.48 13.38
C LEU A 219 -18.00 -8.15 14.48
N LYS A 220 -17.45 -8.27 15.70
CA LYS A 220 -18.18 -8.82 16.87
C LYS A 220 -19.44 -8.00 17.22
N LYS A 221 -19.36 -6.68 17.08
CA LYS A 221 -20.49 -5.77 17.33
C LYS A 221 -21.51 -5.82 16.20
N LEU A 222 -21.04 -5.85 14.96
CA LEU A 222 -21.91 -5.81 13.78
C LEU A 222 -22.62 -7.13 13.52
N ARG A 223 -21.93 -8.27 13.74
CA ARG A 223 -22.37 -9.63 13.40
C ARG A 223 -22.79 -9.72 11.92
N PRO A 224 -21.84 -9.70 10.96
CA PRO A 224 -22.16 -9.80 9.54
C PRO A 224 -22.90 -11.12 9.24
N ALA A 225 -23.92 -11.04 8.39
CA ALA A 225 -24.74 -12.19 8.00
C ALA A 225 -24.87 -12.33 6.47
N LYS A 226 -24.36 -11.36 5.70
CA LYS A 226 -24.37 -11.32 4.24
C LYS A 226 -23.21 -10.48 3.72
N THR A 227 -22.92 -10.59 2.42
CA THR A 227 -21.74 -9.96 1.81
C THR A 227 -21.81 -8.44 1.86
N GLU A 228 -23.01 -7.85 1.75
CA GLU A 228 -23.19 -6.40 1.82
C GLU A 228 -22.75 -5.82 3.17
N ASP A 229 -22.83 -6.60 4.25
CA ASP A 229 -22.32 -6.17 5.55
C ASP A 229 -20.80 -6.01 5.52
N LEU A 230 -20.08 -6.90 4.84
CA LEU A 230 -18.62 -6.86 4.75
C LEU A 230 -18.18 -5.67 3.89
N ILE A 231 -18.89 -5.41 2.79
CA ILE A 231 -18.68 -4.23 1.95
C ILE A 231 -18.85 -2.95 2.79
N ALA A 232 -19.94 -2.87 3.58
CA ALA A 232 -20.19 -1.73 4.46
C ALA A 232 -19.10 -1.58 5.55
N VAL A 233 -18.68 -2.68 6.17
CA VAL A 233 -17.61 -2.66 7.19
C VAL A 233 -16.31 -2.12 6.62
N LEU A 234 -15.89 -2.59 5.45
CA LEU A 234 -14.65 -2.16 4.81
C LEU A 234 -14.70 -0.68 4.40
N ALA A 235 -15.89 -0.17 4.04
CA ALA A 235 -16.09 1.25 3.76
C ALA A 235 -16.07 2.10 5.04
N LEU A 236 -16.68 1.61 6.11
CA LEU A 236 -16.85 2.33 7.39
C LEU A 236 -15.60 2.28 8.27
N TYR A 237 -14.75 1.26 8.16
CA TYR A 237 -13.52 1.15 8.94
C TYR A 237 -12.38 2.01 8.36
N ARG A 238 -12.65 3.32 8.25
CA ARG A 238 -11.72 4.35 7.78
C ARG A 238 -11.70 5.50 8.78
N PRO A 239 -10.60 6.28 8.88
CA PRO A 239 -10.49 7.34 9.86
C PRO A 239 -11.70 8.28 9.88
N GLY A 240 -12.12 8.86 8.75
CA GLY A 240 -13.28 9.77 8.71
C GLY A 240 -14.56 9.16 9.32
N PRO A 241 -15.08 8.05 8.76
CA PRO A 241 -16.27 7.39 9.28
C PRO A 241 -16.16 6.85 10.71
N LEU A 242 -14.97 6.54 11.22
CA LEU A 242 -14.76 6.15 12.62
C LEU A 242 -14.90 7.33 13.60
N HIS A 243 -14.53 8.55 13.18
CA HIS A 243 -14.63 9.75 14.03
C HIS A 243 -16.04 10.36 14.01
N SER A 244 -16.80 10.17 12.93
CA SER A 244 -18.23 10.46 12.91
C SER A 244 -18.98 9.25 13.47
N ARG A 245 -20.00 9.40 14.32
CA ARG A 245 -20.77 8.28 14.91
C ARG A 245 -21.47 7.32 13.91
N MET A 246 -21.20 7.43 12.60
CA MET A 246 -21.70 6.61 11.51
C MET A 246 -21.60 5.11 11.76
N VAL A 247 -20.48 4.63 12.29
CA VAL A 247 -20.28 3.20 12.57
C VAL A 247 -21.30 2.71 13.60
N ASP A 248 -21.45 3.45 14.70
CA ASP A 248 -22.40 3.09 15.77
C ASP A 248 -23.85 3.17 15.29
N ASP A 249 -24.19 4.19 14.51
CA ASP A 249 -25.53 4.35 13.97
C ASP A 249 -25.88 3.26 12.97
N PHE A 250 -24.92 2.84 12.13
CA PHE A 250 -25.09 1.71 11.21
C PHE A 250 -25.35 0.41 11.98
N ILE A 251 -24.57 0.12 13.01
CA ILE A 251 -24.75 -1.07 13.86
C ILE A 251 -26.14 -1.04 14.54
N LYS A 252 -26.54 0.09 15.11
CA LYS A 252 -27.86 0.22 15.75
C LYS A 252 -29.01 0.00 14.78
N ARG A 253 -28.95 0.60 13.58
CA ARG A 253 -29.97 0.43 12.54
C ARG A 253 -30.04 -1.04 12.07
N LYS A 254 -28.89 -1.68 11.86
CA LYS A 254 -28.82 -3.10 11.49
C LYS A 254 -29.53 -3.98 12.54
N HIS A 255 -29.31 -3.71 13.83
CA HIS A 255 -29.92 -4.47 14.92
C HIS A 255 -31.35 -4.01 15.27
N GLY A 256 -31.97 -3.14 14.48
CA GLY A 256 -33.32 -2.63 14.73
C GLY A 256 -33.46 -1.73 15.97
N GLN A 257 -32.34 -1.23 16.51
CA GLN A 257 -32.28 -0.37 17.70
C GLN A 257 -32.46 1.12 17.36
N SER A 258 -32.48 1.46 16.07
CA SER A 258 -32.73 2.82 15.56
C SER A 258 -33.44 2.75 14.21
N LYS A 259 -34.21 3.79 13.86
CA LYS A 259 -34.86 3.89 12.55
C LYS A 259 -33.83 4.21 11.47
N VAL A 260 -34.04 3.61 10.29
CA VAL A 260 -33.27 3.90 9.07
C VAL A 260 -33.66 5.29 8.57
#